data_AF-A0A6L8U3E0-F1
#
_entry.id   AF-A0A6L8U3E0-F1
#
_cell.length_a   1.000
_cell.length_b   1.000
_cell.length_c   1.000
_cell.angle_alpha   90.00
_cell.angle_beta   90.00
_cell.angle_gamma   90.00
#
_symmetry.space_group_name_H-M   'P 1'
#
loop_
_entity.id
_entity.type
_entity.pdbx_description
1 polymer ?
#
loop_
_entity_poly.entity_id
_entity_poly.type
_entity_poly.pdbx_seq_one_letter_code
_entity_poly.pdbx_strand_id
1 'polypeptide(L)'
;MNKFVQGDVRIYGFIGSKKANYQALFDIGDGLTNDLDGGPDILPLTTKDDNTIVTLIEAFDLKKHVASEAFKKSKPLYPEKKKELEKLAASLKETDNPVLV
;
A
#
# COMPACT_ATOMS: atom_id res chain seq x y z
N MET A 1 -16.37 -9.57 -2.49
CA MET A 1 -16.76 -8.85 -1.27
C MET A 1 -15.49 -8.29 -0.65
N ASN A 2 -15.39 -6.97 -0.47
CA ASN A 2 -14.33 -6.40 0.35
C ASN A 2 -14.61 -6.84 1.80
N LYS A 3 -13.64 -7.51 2.45
CA LYS A 3 -13.82 -8.08 3.80
C LYS A 3 -14.11 -7.03 4.88
N PHE A 4 -14.00 -5.75 4.53
CA PHE A 4 -14.22 -4.61 5.41
C PHE A 4 -15.47 -3.79 5.07
N VAL A 5 -16.29 -4.24 4.12
CA VAL A 5 -17.54 -3.58 3.74
C VAL A 5 -18.69 -4.58 3.86
N GLN A 6 -19.49 -4.43 4.91
CA GLN A 6 -20.74 -5.19 5.11
C GLN A 6 -21.93 -4.24 4.97
N GLY A 7 -22.49 -4.15 3.76
CA GLY A 7 -23.53 -3.16 3.45
C GLY A 7 -22.98 -1.73 3.40
N ASP A 8 -23.74 -0.76 3.93
CA ASP A 8 -23.35 0.67 3.96
C ASP A 8 -22.47 1.05 5.17
N VAL A 9 -22.00 0.07 5.96
CA VAL A 9 -21.17 0.31 7.13
C VAL A 9 -19.72 0.57 6.68
N ARG A 10 -19.23 1.79 6.94
CA ARG A 10 -17.81 2.14 6.78
C ARG A 10 -17.06 1.88 8.07
N ILE A 11 -15.91 1.23 7.95
CA ILE A 11 -15.01 1.00 9.08
C ILE A 11 -13.81 1.93 8.90
N TYR A 12 -13.42 2.61 9.97
CA TYR A 12 -12.30 3.54 9.97
C TYR A 12 -11.15 3.03 10.84
N GLY A 13 -9.93 3.22 10.35
CA GLY A 13 -8.70 3.06 11.10
C GLY A 13 -8.29 4.39 11.72
N PHE A 14 -7.55 4.33 12.83
CA PHE A 14 -7.03 5.49 13.54
C PHE A 14 -5.50 5.53 13.49
N ILE A 15 -4.95 6.69 13.13
CA ILE A 15 -3.52 6.99 13.19
C ILE A 15 -3.32 8.08 14.23
N GLY A 16 -2.44 7.85 15.20
CA GLY A 16 -2.07 8.82 16.22
C GLY A 16 -0.56 8.93 16.34
N SER A 17 -0.02 10.15 16.28
CA SER A 17 1.40 10.38 16.53
C SER A 17 1.70 10.32 18.03
N LYS A 18 2.80 9.65 18.40
CA LYS A 18 3.29 9.61 19.79
C LYS A 18 4.16 10.83 20.14
N LYS A 19 4.58 11.63 19.15
CA LYS A 19 5.56 12.72 19.30
C LYS A 19 4.97 14.10 19.01
N ALA A 20 4.03 14.19 18.08
CA ALA A 20 3.39 15.43 17.66
C ALA A 20 1.89 15.39 17.97
N ASN A 21 1.25 16.56 17.97
CA ASN A 21 -0.21 16.66 18.07
C ASN A 21 -0.86 16.38 16.71
N TYR A 22 -0.75 15.14 16.24
CA TYR A 22 -1.32 14.68 14.98
C TYR A 22 -2.15 13.42 15.20
N GLN A 23 -3.36 13.44 14.64
CA GLN A 23 -4.26 12.31 14.62
C GLN A 23 -5.12 12.36 13.36
N ALA A 24 -5.43 11.19 12.80
CA ALA A 24 -6.25 11.06 11.61
C ALA A 24 -7.08 9.78 11.65
N LEU A 25 -8.23 9.81 10.97
CA LEU A 25 -9.01 8.63 10.62
C LEU A 25 -8.87 8.37 9.12
N PHE A 26 -8.83 7.11 8.71
CA PHE A 26 -8.81 6.71 7.31
C PHE A 26 -9.77 5.54 7.07
N ASP A 27 -10.34 5.46 5.87
CA ASP A 27 -11.25 4.36 5.51
C ASP A 27 -10.42 3.09 5.30
N ILE A 28 -10.70 2.02 6.08
CA ILE A 28 -9.94 0.77 5.93
C ILE A 28 -10.34 -0.01 4.68
N GLY A 29 -11.47 0.31 4.06
CA GLY A 29 -11.92 -0.30 2.82
C GLY A 29 -11.03 0.09 1.64
N ASP A 30 -10.54 1.33 1.65
CA ASP A 30 -9.68 1.90 0.61
C ASP A 30 -8.19 1.83 1.02
N GLY A 31 -7.87 1.96 2.31
CA GLY A 31 -6.50 2.03 2.80
C GLY A 31 -5.86 3.40 2.63
N LEU A 32 -4.55 3.50 2.90
CA LEU A 32 -3.79 4.72 2.70
C LEU A 32 -3.25 4.77 1.27
N THR A 33 -3.59 5.81 0.51
CA THR A 33 -3.09 5.97 -0.85
C THR A 33 -1.56 6.03 -0.88
N ASN A 34 -0.94 5.17 -1.66
CA ASN A 34 0.51 5.21 -1.88
C ASN A 34 0.86 6.13 -3.05
N ASP A 35 0.90 7.43 -2.75
CA ASP A 35 1.33 8.47 -3.68
C ASP A 35 2.86 8.65 -3.74
N LEU A 36 3.62 7.91 -2.92
CA LEU A 36 5.08 8.04 -2.83
C LEU A 36 5.79 7.35 -3.99
N ASP A 37 5.48 6.08 -4.27
CA ASP A 37 6.05 5.30 -5.37
C ASP A 37 4.98 4.74 -6.33
N GLY A 38 3.70 4.99 -6.04
CA GLY A 38 2.58 4.56 -6.84
C GLY A 38 2.21 3.09 -6.62
N GLY A 39 2.77 2.44 -5.60
CA GLY A 39 2.43 1.09 -5.21
C GLY A 39 0.98 0.91 -4.76
N PRO A 40 0.61 -0.29 -4.31
CA PRO A 40 -0.73 -0.58 -3.81
C PRO A 40 -1.07 0.30 -2.60
N ASP A 41 -2.37 0.56 -2.41
CA ASP A 41 -2.84 1.25 -1.20
C ASP A 41 -2.52 0.43 0.05
N ILE A 42 -2.10 1.12 1.11
CA ILE A 42 -1.48 0.51 2.27
C ILE A 42 -2.51 0.35 3.38
N LEU A 43 -2.74 -0.90 3.79
CA LEU A 43 -3.24 -1.20 5.13
C LEU A 43 -2.04 -1.45 6.04
N PRO A 44 -1.74 -0.56 7.02
CA PRO A 44 -0.58 -0.74 7.89
C PRO A 44 -0.64 -2.05 8.66
N LEU A 45 0.41 -2.89 8.56
CA LEU A 45 0.57 -4.08 9.40
C LEU A 45 1.40 -3.75 10.64
N THR A 46 2.49 -3.01 10.46
CA THR A 46 3.38 -2.55 11.53
C THR A 46 4.20 -1.35 11.08
N THR A 47 4.99 -0.78 11.99
CA THR A 47 5.99 0.25 11.71
C THR A 47 7.38 -0.29 12.02
N LYS A 48 8.36 -0.06 11.14
CA LYS A 48 9.76 -0.41 11.40
C LYS A 48 10.43 0.65 12.28
N ASP A 49 10.12 1.91 12.01
CA ASP A 49 10.61 3.10 12.71
C ASP A 49 9.57 4.23 12.57
N ASP A 50 9.90 5.44 13.02
CA ASP A 50 8.97 6.57 12.99
C ASP A 50 8.59 7.04 11.57
N ASN A 51 9.29 6.57 10.53
CA ASN A 51 9.13 7.03 9.15
C ASN A 51 8.75 5.91 8.17
N THR A 52 8.61 4.67 8.64
CA THR A 52 8.41 3.50 7.78
C THR A 52 7.22 2.69 8.25
N ILE A 53 6.15 2.72 7.45
CA ILE A 53 5.03 1.78 7.55
C ILE A 53 5.35 0.57 6.69
N VAL A 54 5.02 -0.62 7.18
CA VAL A 54 5.22 -1.87 6.47
C VAL A 54 3.87 -2.55 6.29
N THR A 55 3.61 -3.03 5.08
CA THR A 55 2.52 -3.96 4.79
C THR A 55 3.04 -5.22 4.10
N LEU A 56 2.16 -6.20 3.90
CA LEU A 56 2.47 -7.46 3.24
C LEU A 56 1.57 -7.59 2.02
N ILE A 57 2.16 -7.87 0.85
CA ILE A 57 1.41 -8.10 -0.38
C ILE A 57 1.82 -9.41 -1.04
N GLU A 58 0.84 -10.15 -1.53
CA GLU A 58 1.05 -11.35 -2.34
C GLU A 58 1.82 -11.01 -3.62
N ALA A 59 2.79 -11.85 -4.00
CA ALA A 59 3.62 -11.61 -5.18
C ALA A 59 2.75 -11.47 -6.46
N PHE A 60 1.71 -12.30 -6.58
CA PHE A 60 0.72 -12.21 -7.66
C PHE A 60 0.03 -10.84 -7.71
N ASP A 61 -0.46 -10.34 -6.57
CA ASP A 61 -1.20 -9.07 -6.50
C ASP A 61 -0.29 -7.87 -6.81
N LEU A 62 0.96 -7.89 -6.34
CA LEU A 62 1.94 -6.86 -6.66
C LEU A 62 2.22 -6.81 -8.17
N LYS A 63 2.45 -7.96 -8.80
CA LYS A 63 2.66 -8.04 -10.25
C LYS A 63 1.44 -7.54 -11.03
N LYS A 64 0.24 -7.92 -10.59
CA LYS A 64 -1.01 -7.45 -11.18
C LYS A 64 -1.19 -5.94 -11.05
N HIS A 65 -0.84 -5.35 -9.90
CA HIS A 65 -0.86 -3.90 -9.70
C HIS A 65 0.10 -3.18 -10.64
N VAL A 66 1.36 -3.61 -10.71
CA VAL A 66 2.38 -2.99 -11.59
C VAL A 66 2.01 -3.11 -13.08
N ALA A 67 1.34 -4.19 -13.48
CA ALA A 67 0.83 -4.36 -14.84
C ALA A 67 -0.41 -3.49 -15.17
N SER A 68 -1.07 -2.92 -14.16
CA SER A 68 -2.31 -2.16 -14.31
C SER A 68 -2.11 -0.80 -15.00
N GLU A 69 -3.15 -0.33 -15.67
CA GLU A 69 -3.14 1.01 -16.28
C GLU A 69 -3.10 2.12 -15.24
N ALA A 70 -3.66 1.90 -14.04
CA ALA A 70 -3.59 2.84 -12.94
C ALA A 70 -2.13 3.07 -12.51
N PHE A 71 -1.36 2.00 -12.32
CA PHE A 71 0.05 2.09 -12.00
C PHE A 71 0.85 2.75 -13.13
N LYS A 72 0.67 2.32 -14.39
CA LYS A 72 1.43 2.89 -15.52
C LYS A 72 1.20 4.41 -15.66
N LYS A 73 -0.03 4.87 -15.46
CA LYS A 73 -0.41 6.29 -15.57
C LYS A 73 -0.13 7.09 -14.30
N SER A 74 0.21 6.44 -13.18
CA SER A 74 0.52 7.13 -11.93
C SER A 74 1.74 8.03 -12.08
N LYS A 75 1.72 9.18 -11.38
CA LYS A 75 2.83 10.13 -11.29
C LYS A 75 3.16 10.31 -9.80
N PRO A 76 3.83 9.32 -9.19
CA PRO A 76 4.10 9.36 -7.77
C PRO A 76 5.17 10.41 -7.45
N LEU A 77 5.26 10.78 -6.17
CA LEU A 77 6.20 11.79 -5.68
C LEU A 77 7.67 11.42 -5.98
N TYR A 78 7.98 10.13 -5.97
CA TYR A 78 9.32 9.58 -6.19
C TYR A 78 9.35 8.61 -7.40
N PRO A 79 9.53 9.13 -8.64
CA PRO A 79 9.56 8.30 -9.85
C PRO A 79 10.69 7.26 -9.87
N GLU A 80 11.79 7.49 -9.16
CA GLU A 80 12.88 6.53 -8.99
C GLU A 80 12.43 5.30 -8.18
N LYS A 81 11.64 5.50 -7.13
CA LYS A 81 11.09 4.41 -6.31
C LYS A 81 10.05 3.60 -7.08
N LYS A 82 9.26 4.26 -7.93
CA LYS A 82 8.36 3.57 -8.87
C LYS A 82 9.12 2.55 -9.74
N LYS A 83 10.29 2.94 -10.27
CA LYS A 83 11.14 2.04 -11.07
C LYS A 83 11.73 0.91 -10.25
N GLU A 84 12.03 1.14 -8.97
CA GLU A 84 12.48 0.09 -8.05
C GLU A 84 11.36 -0.92 -7.77
N LEU A 85 10.14 -0.45 -7.59
CA LEU A 85 8.95 -1.31 -7.43
C LEU A 85 8.68 -2.15 -8.69
N GLU A 86 8.84 -1.57 -9.89
CA GLU A 86 8.77 -2.29 -11.16
C GLU A 86 9.83 -3.40 -11.24
N LYS A 87 11.07 -3.11 -10.85
CA LYS A 87 12.16 -4.10 -10.82
C LYS A 87 11.87 -5.22 -9.82
N LEU A 88 11.35 -4.88 -8.63
CA LEU A 88 10.95 -5.86 -7.63
C LEU A 88 9.87 -6.79 -8.22
N ALA A 89 8.79 -6.24 -8.76
CA ALA A 89 7.71 -7.03 -9.37
C ALA A 89 8.19 -7.88 -10.56
N ALA A 90 9.14 -7.39 -11.35
CA ALA A 90 9.73 -8.15 -12.46
C ALA A 90 10.59 -9.33 -11.98
N SER A 91 11.21 -9.21 -10.79
CA SER A 91 12.06 -10.26 -10.22
C SER A 91 11.29 -11.42 -9.58
N LEU A 92 10.02 -11.20 -9.22
CA LEU A 92 9.17 -12.19 -8.55
C LEU A 92 8.45 -13.12 -9.54
N LYS A 93 8.23 -14.37 -9.13
CA LYS A 93 7.21 -15.26 -9.71
C LYS A 93 5.87 -15.02 -9.02
N GLU A 94 4.77 -15.33 -9.70
CA GLU A 94 3.43 -15.19 -9.12
C GLU A 94 3.20 -16.10 -7.90
N THR A 95 3.91 -17.21 -7.83
CA THR A 95 3.85 -18.20 -6.75
C THR A 95 4.88 -17.98 -5.66
N ASP A 96 5.68 -16.91 -5.75
CA ASP A 96 6.64 -16.59 -4.69
C ASP A 96 5.90 -16.12 -3.43
N ASN A 97 6.60 -16.18 -2.30
CA ASN A 97 6.05 -15.73 -1.03
C ASN A 97 5.65 -14.25 -1.09
N PRO A 98 4.71 -13.83 -0.23
CA PRO A 98 4.38 -12.42 -0.05
C PRO A 98 5.62 -11.59 0.30
N VAL A 99 5.65 -10.36 -0.20
CA VAL A 99 6.75 -9.42 0.02
C VAL A 99 6.31 -8.26 0.89
N LEU A 100 7.27 -7.70 1.60
CA LEU A 100 7.07 -6.46 2.35
C LEU A 100 7.16 -5.28 1.38
N VAL A 101 6.20 -4.38 1.46
CA VAL A 101 6.18 -3.10 0.74
C VAL A 101 5.92 -1.95 1.72
#